data_AF-A0A4V1U9L3-F1
#
_entry.id   AF-A0A4V1U9L3-F1
#
_cell.length_a   1.000
_cell.length_b   1.000
_cell.length_c   1.000
_cell.angle_alpha   90.00
_cell.angle_beta   90.00
_cell.angle_gamma   90.00
#
_symmetry.space_group_name_H-M   'P 1'
#
loop_
_entity.id
_entity.type
_entity.pdbx_description
1 polymer ?
#
loop_
_entity_poly.entity_id
_entity_poly.type
_entity_poly.pdbx_seq_one_letter_code
_entity_poly.pdbx_strand_id
1 'polypeptide(L)'
;MFRHRGKSRTLVHNLKLASLLSFVAGMVNVSGLFAVNRLTTNITGHFAFFADEMAKKNFGLALVYLLFILAFFLGAFFSNTLIEIVSRRNIRWMNTIPVSIEIAILGVIALLREDVIVVHPNSIACLLLFAMGLQNALVTSLSNSIVRTTHLTGLFTDLGIEVS
;
A
#
# COMPACT_ATOMS: atom_id res chain seq x y z
N MET A 1 -19.31 -6.25 2.45
CA MET A 1 -18.06 -5.79 3.10
C MET A 1 -17.72 -4.33 2.78
N PHE A 2 -17.57 -3.95 1.51
CA PHE A 2 -17.21 -2.57 1.09
C PHE A 2 -18.36 -1.55 1.04
N ARG A 3 -19.60 -1.96 1.31
CA ARG A 3 -20.81 -1.11 1.25
C ARG A 3 -21.15 -0.40 2.57
N HIS A 4 -20.67 -0.88 3.71
CA HIS A 4 -21.03 -0.35 5.04
C HIS A 4 -19.91 0.54 5.57
N ARG A 5 -20.26 1.70 6.19
CA ARG A 5 -19.34 2.67 6.81
C ARG A 5 -19.82 3.10 8.21
N GLY A 6 -18.87 3.53 9.04
CA GLY A 6 -19.13 4.11 10.37
C GLY A 6 -20.03 3.24 11.25
N LYS A 7 -21.08 3.84 11.83
CA LYS A 7 -22.01 3.18 12.76
C LYS A 7 -22.75 1.96 12.18
N SER A 8 -22.78 1.80 10.85
CA SER A 8 -23.38 0.64 10.19
C SER A 8 -22.44 -0.56 10.06
N ARG A 9 -21.16 -0.42 10.44
CA ARG A 9 -20.18 -1.52 10.43
C ARG A 9 -20.20 -2.26 11.77
N THR A 10 -20.25 -3.57 11.70
CA THR A 10 -20.08 -4.46 12.85
C THR A 10 -18.64 -4.92 12.94
N LEU A 11 -18.24 -5.41 14.11
CA LEU A 11 -16.91 -6.00 14.31
C LEU A 11 -16.63 -7.15 13.33
N VAL A 12 -17.65 -7.97 13.03
CA VAL A 12 -17.57 -9.06 12.04
C VAL A 12 -17.24 -8.53 10.64
N HIS A 13 -17.81 -7.39 10.23
CA HIS A 13 -17.48 -6.77 8.93
C HIS A 13 -16.04 -6.27 8.86
N ASN A 14 -15.52 -5.69 9.95
CA ASN A 14 -14.13 -5.26 10.03
C ASN A 14 -13.17 -6.45 10.05
N LEU A 15 -13.51 -7.51 10.77
CA LEU A 15 -12.69 -8.71 10.86
C LEU A 15 -12.60 -9.45 9.51
N LYS A 16 -13.71 -9.58 8.78
CA LYS A 16 -13.70 -10.11 7.40
C LYS A 16 -12.86 -9.26 6.45
N LEU A 17 -12.93 -7.93 6.57
CA LEU A 17 -12.13 -7.02 5.76
C LEU A 17 -10.64 -7.14 6.07
N ALA A 18 -10.29 -7.07 7.36
CA ALA A 18 -8.92 -7.14 7.83
C ALA A 18 -8.28 -8.49 7.50
N SER A 19 -8.99 -9.61 7.70
CA SER A 19 -8.48 -10.95 7.37
C SER A 19 -8.23 -11.12 5.87
N LEU A 20 -9.17 -10.73 5.00
CA LEU A 20 -8.99 -10.85 3.55
C LEU A 20 -7.84 -9.98 3.06
N LEU A 21 -7.79 -8.71 3.48
CA LEU A 21 -6.78 -7.78 2.98
C LEU A 21 -5.40 -8.08 3.59
N SER A 22 -5.33 -8.52 4.85
CA SER A 22 -4.07 -9.02 5.42
C SER A 22 -3.58 -10.29 4.72
N PHE A 23 -4.48 -11.17 4.27
CA PHE A 23 -4.10 -12.35 3.49
C PHE A 23 -3.53 -11.94 2.13
N VAL A 24 -4.19 -11.02 1.43
CA VAL A 24 -3.69 -10.48 0.15
C VAL A 24 -2.34 -9.77 0.35
N ALA A 25 -2.21 -8.90 1.35
CA ALA A 25 -0.95 -8.23 1.67
C ALA A 25 0.17 -9.24 1.98
N GLY A 26 -0.16 -10.33 2.69
CA GLY A 26 0.77 -11.44 2.94
C GLY A 26 1.25 -12.11 1.65
N MET A 27 0.34 -12.42 0.73
CA MET A 27 0.70 -12.98 -0.58
C MET A 27 1.56 -12.02 -1.39
N VAL A 28 1.19 -10.73 -1.47
CA VAL A 28 1.96 -9.73 -2.20
C VAL A 28 3.37 -9.58 -1.60
N ASN A 29 3.50 -9.64 -0.27
CA ASN A 29 4.79 -9.53 0.39
C ASN A 29 5.70 -10.74 0.12
N VAL A 30 5.16 -11.97 0.20
CA VAL A 30 5.92 -13.19 -0.10
C VAL A 30 6.31 -13.25 -1.57
N SER A 31 5.38 -12.95 -2.48
CA SER A 31 5.66 -12.89 -3.92
C SER A 31 6.69 -11.82 -4.26
N GLY A 32 6.58 -10.63 -3.66
CA GLY A 32 7.56 -9.55 -3.83
C GLY A 32 8.95 -9.93 -3.29
N LEU A 33 9.00 -10.62 -2.16
CA LEU A 33 10.27 -11.10 -1.60
C LEU A 33 10.94 -12.10 -2.54
N PHE A 34 10.21 -13.08 -3.08
CA PHE A 34 10.80 -14.07 -3.99
C PHE A 34 11.11 -13.52 -5.37
N ALA A 35 10.30 -12.60 -5.90
CA ALA A 35 10.46 -12.08 -7.26
C ALA A 35 11.53 -10.98 -7.35
N VAL A 36 11.61 -10.08 -6.35
CA VAL A 36 12.50 -8.90 -6.40
C VAL A 36 13.40 -8.75 -5.17
N ASN A 37 13.41 -9.71 -4.24
CA ASN A 37 14.23 -9.68 -3.01
C ASN A 37 13.98 -8.43 -2.14
N ARG A 38 12.72 -7.95 -2.10
CA ARG A 38 12.29 -6.79 -1.29
C ARG A 38 10.97 -7.08 -0.60
N LEU A 39 10.88 -6.68 0.67
CA LEU A 39 9.62 -6.66 1.40
C LEU A 39 8.79 -5.46 0.96
N THR A 40 7.53 -5.68 0.61
CA THR A 40 6.64 -4.65 0.01
C THR A 40 5.58 -4.14 0.98
N THR A 41 5.48 -4.72 2.17
CA THR A 41 4.55 -4.29 3.24
C THR A 41 5.23 -3.74 4.49
N ASN A 42 6.58 -3.73 4.52
CA ASN A 42 7.35 -3.34 5.70
C ASN A 42 8.07 -1.99 5.51
N ILE A 43 7.34 -0.88 5.70
CA ILE A 43 7.88 0.48 5.58
C ILE A 43 8.88 0.80 6.69
N THR A 44 8.66 0.30 7.90
CA THR A 44 9.61 0.45 9.02
C THR A 44 11.00 -0.07 8.65
N GLY A 45 11.08 -1.22 7.97
CA GLY A 45 12.35 -1.78 7.50
C GLY A 45 13.05 -0.88 6.47
N HIS A 46 12.30 -0.32 5.51
CA HIS A 46 12.88 0.60 4.53
C HIS A 46 13.42 1.88 5.16
N PHE A 47 12.78 2.39 6.21
CA PHE A 47 13.34 3.51 6.99
C PHE A 47 14.64 3.15 7.72
N ALA A 48 14.71 1.95 8.29
CA ALA A 48 15.93 1.49 8.96
C ALA A 48 17.08 1.38 7.94
N PHE A 49 16.84 0.77 6.79
CA PHE A 49 17.85 0.68 5.73
C PHE A 49 18.21 2.03 5.12
N PHE A 50 17.24 2.93 4.95
CA PHE A 50 17.51 4.31 4.53
C PHE A 50 18.47 5.01 5.49
N ALA A 51 18.19 4.97 6.79
CA ALA A 51 19.03 5.60 7.81
C ALA A 51 20.43 4.98 7.86
N ASP A 52 20.53 3.67 7.75
CA ASP A 52 21.81 2.94 7.73
C ASP A 52 22.66 3.31 6.51
N GLU A 53 22.09 3.33 5.31
CA GLU A 53 22.81 3.72 4.09
C GLU A 53 23.19 5.21 4.08
N MET A 54 22.36 6.08 4.68
CA MET A 54 22.71 7.48 4.93
C MET A 54 23.93 7.59 5.86
N ALA A 55 23.98 6.80 6.94
CA ALA A 55 25.12 6.80 7.86
C ALA A 55 26.41 6.30 7.20
N LYS A 56 26.31 5.31 6.30
CA LYS A 56 27.42 4.82 5.47
C LYS A 56 27.82 5.77 4.32
N LYS A 57 27.10 6.89 4.14
CA LYS A 57 27.26 7.83 3.01
C LYS A 57 27.00 7.20 1.64
N ASN A 58 26.25 6.10 1.59
CA ASN A 58 25.85 5.46 0.35
C ASN A 58 24.54 6.07 -0.16
N PHE A 59 24.64 7.28 -0.70
CA PHE A 59 23.47 8.03 -1.15
C PHE A 59 22.68 7.35 -2.27
N GLY A 60 23.33 6.49 -3.06
CA GLY A 60 22.66 5.73 -4.12
C GLY A 60 21.61 4.78 -3.56
N LEU A 61 21.98 3.92 -2.61
CA LEU A 61 21.01 3.00 -1.99
C LEU A 61 20.03 3.71 -1.06
N ALA A 62 20.48 4.76 -0.36
CA ALA A 62 19.58 5.60 0.44
C ALA A 62 18.46 6.19 -0.44
N LEU A 63 18.78 6.69 -1.64
CA LEU A 63 17.77 7.21 -2.56
C LEU A 63 16.76 6.12 -2.98
N VAL A 64 17.21 4.89 -3.20
CA VAL A 64 16.31 3.77 -3.54
C VAL A 64 15.31 3.49 -2.42
N TYR A 65 15.76 3.41 -1.16
CA TYR A 65 14.86 3.22 -0.02
C TYR A 65 13.92 4.41 0.20
N LEU A 66 14.39 5.63 -0.06
CA LEU A 66 13.53 6.82 -0.05
C LEU A 66 12.44 6.73 -1.12
N LEU A 67 12.77 6.30 -2.34
CA LEU A 67 11.78 6.09 -3.40
C LEU A 67 10.74 5.03 -3.03
N PHE A 68 11.15 3.97 -2.33
CA PHE A 68 10.22 2.96 -1.80
C PHE A 68 9.22 3.53 -0.79
N ILE A 69 9.72 4.31 0.17
CA ILE A 69 8.90 5.02 1.15
C ILE A 69 7.93 5.98 0.46
N LEU A 70 8.42 6.77 -0.50
CA LEU A 70 7.61 7.73 -1.25
C LEU A 70 6.57 7.04 -2.14
N ALA A 71 6.89 5.92 -2.77
CA ALA A 71 5.93 5.16 -3.57
C ALA A 71 4.75 4.66 -2.71
N PHE A 72 5.04 4.14 -1.52
CA PHE A 72 3.99 3.75 -0.56
C PHE A 72 3.15 4.94 -0.11
N PHE A 73 3.80 6.05 0.26
CA PHE A 73 3.13 7.28 0.65
C PHE A 73 2.20 7.80 -0.44
N LEU A 74 2.68 7.87 -1.68
CA LEU A 74 1.88 8.28 -2.82
C LEU A 74 0.70 7.34 -3.02
N GLY A 75 0.90 6.02 -2.87
CA GLY A 75 -0.21 5.06 -2.91
C GLY A 75 -1.30 5.40 -1.88
N ALA A 76 -0.93 5.69 -0.63
CA ALA A 76 -1.88 6.07 0.40
C ALA A 76 -2.63 7.39 0.05
N PHE A 77 -1.88 8.41 -0.39
CA PHE A 77 -2.40 9.69 -0.83
C PHE A 77 -3.42 9.53 -1.98
N PHE A 78 -3.02 8.86 -3.07
CA PHE A 78 -3.88 8.66 -4.24
C PHE A 78 -5.16 7.88 -3.90
N SER A 79 -5.07 6.87 -3.04
CA SER A 79 -6.25 6.11 -2.59
C SER A 79 -7.25 7.02 -1.90
N ASN A 80 -6.79 7.86 -0.98
CA ASN A 80 -7.67 8.72 -0.23
C ASN A 80 -8.23 9.88 -1.08
N THR A 81 -7.42 10.50 -1.94
CA THR A 81 -7.89 11.50 -2.91
C THR A 81 -8.99 10.93 -3.81
N LEU A 82 -8.81 9.71 -4.34
CA LEU A 82 -9.81 9.04 -5.16
C LEU A 82 -11.09 8.73 -4.37
N ILE A 83 -10.94 8.25 -3.13
CA ILE A 83 -12.06 8.01 -2.23
C ILE A 83 -12.86 9.29 -2.02
N GLU A 84 -12.20 10.43 -1.78
CA GLU A 84 -12.87 11.71 -1.55
C GLU A 84 -13.59 12.23 -2.81
N ILE A 85 -12.88 12.29 -3.95
CA ILE A 85 -13.44 12.75 -5.22
C ILE A 85 -14.67 11.93 -5.60
N VAL A 86 -14.57 10.60 -5.48
CA VAL A 86 -15.65 9.69 -5.86
C VAL A 86 -16.77 9.72 -4.83
N SER A 87 -16.48 9.87 -3.54
CA SER A 87 -17.49 10.02 -2.48
C SER A 87 -18.44 11.18 -2.76
N ARG A 88 -17.90 12.31 -3.25
CA ARG A 88 -18.69 13.50 -3.62
C ARG A 88 -19.67 13.24 -4.77
N ARG A 89 -19.35 12.31 -5.69
CA ARG A 89 -20.19 12.01 -6.86
C ARG A 89 -21.10 10.80 -6.64
N ASN A 90 -20.57 9.71 -6.07
CA ASN A 90 -21.30 8.48 -5.80
C ASN A 90 -20.60 7.63 -4.73
N ILE A 91 -21.15 7.67 -3.52
CA ILE A 91 -20.66 6.93 -2.33
C ILE A 91 -20.50 5.42 -2.57
N ARG A 92 -21.25 4.82 -3.51
CA ARG A 92 -21.20 3.37 -3.77
C ARG A 92 -19.90 2.93 -4.45
N TRP A 93 -19.26 3.81 -5.25
CA TRP A 93 -18.08 3.47 -6.05
C TRP A 93 -16.76 3.87 -5.40
N MET A 94 -16.82 4.69 -4.36
CA MET A 94 -15.69 5.22 -3.60
C MET A 94 -14.63 4.17 -3.25
N ASN A 95 -15.05 3.01 -2.76
CA ASN A 95 -14.12 1.94 -2.37
C ASN A 95 -13.76 1.01 -3.53
N THR A 96 -14.56 1.01 -4.61
CA THR A 96 -14.34 0.12 -5.75
C THR A 96 -13.20 0.61 -6.63
N ILE A 97 -13.06 1.93 -6.79
CA ILE A 97 -12.03 2.50 -7.67
C ILE A 97 -10.61 2.20 -7.18
N PRO A 98 -10.24 2.46 -5.91
CA PRO A 98 -8.92 2.09 -5.41
C PRO A 98 -8.63 0.59 -5.50
N VAL A 99 -9.63 -0.26 -5.20
CA VAL A 99 -9.50 -1.73 -5.34
C VAL A 99 -9.26 -2.13 -6.80
N SER A 100 -9.97 -1.53 -7.75
CA SER A 100 -9.77 -1.82 -9.17
C SER A 100 -8.37 -1.43 -9.64
N ILE A 101 -7.82 -0.32 -9.15
CA ILE A 101 -6.44 0.11 -9.45
C ILE A 101 -5.44 -0.88 -8.85
N GLU A 102 -5.63 -1.29 -7.59
CA GLU A 102 -4.80 -2.30 -6.93
C GLU A 102 -4.79 -3.61 -7.74
N ILE A 103 -5.98 -4.11 -8.11
CA ILE A 103 -6.12 -5.32 -8.93
C ILE A 103 -5.42 -5.16 -10.28
N ALA A 104 -5.56 -4.01 -10.94
CA ALA A 104 -4.91 -3.76 -12.22
C ALA A 104 -3.38 -3.78 -12.09
N ILE A 105 -2.82 -3.14 -11.06
CA ILE A 105 -1.37 -3.13 -10.82
C ILE A 105 -0.87 -4.55 -10.56
N LEU A 106 -1.51 -5.29 -9.66
CA LEU A 106 -1.11 -6.66 -9.34
C LEU A 106 -1.28 -7.60 -10.55
N GLY A 107 -2.34 -7.43 -11.33
CA GLY A 107 -2.59 -8.19 -12.56
C GLY A 107 -1.54 -7.92 -13.63
N VAL A 108 -1.16 -6.65 -13.84
CA VAL A 108 -0.08 -6.30 -14.77
C VAL A 108 1.24 -6.94 -14.33
N ILE A 109 1.60 -6.83 -13.04
CA ILE A 109 2.84 -7.42 -12.51
C ILE A 109 2.83 -8.94 -12.65
N ALA A 110 1.70 -9.60 -12.39
CA ALA A 110 1.55 -11.04 -12.54
C ALA A 110 1.68 -11.52 -14.00
N LEU A 111 1.42 -10.66 -14.99
CA LEU A 111 1.56 -10.95 -16.41
C LEU A 111 2.94 -10.55 -16.98
N LEU A 112 3.79 -9.89 -16.20
CA LEU A 112 5.15 -9.56 -16.64
C LEU A 112 5.98 -10.83 -16.81
N ARG A 113 6.82 -10.85 -17.84
CA ARG A 113 7.81 -11.91 -18.03
C ARG A 113 8.92 -11.79 -16.98
N GLU A 114 9.46 -12.92 -16.56
CA GLU A 114 10.48 -13.01 -15.50
C GLU A 114 11.74 -12.20 -15.82
N ASP A 115 12.15 -12.13 -17.09
CA ASP A 115 13.28 -11.33 -17.54
C ASP A 115 13.09 -9.83 -17.26
N VAL A 116 11.88 -9.31 -17.46
CA VAL A 116 11.54 -7.91 -17.12
C VAL A 116 11.64 -7.69 -15.61
N ILE A 117 11.23 -8.68 -14.82
CA ILE A 117 11.24 -8.59 -13.36
C ILE A 117 12.66 -8.51 -12.81
N VAL A 118 13.55 -9.35 -13.34
CA VAL A 118 14.96 -9.40 -12.94
C VAL A 118 15.72 -8.14 -13.38
N VAL A 119 15.38 -7.57 -14.54
CA VAL A 119 16.05 -6.35 -15.05
C VAL A 119 15.62 -5.09 -14.29
N HIS A 120 14.37 -5.02 -13.81
CA HIS A 120 13.84 -3.82 -13.15
C HIS A 120 13.22 -4.07 -11.76
N PRO A 121 13.96 -4.67 -10.81
CA PRO A 121 13.41 -5.09 -9.52
C PRO A 121 12.96 -3.92 -8.65
N ASN A 122 13.68 -2.80 -8.68
CA ASN A 122 13.33 -1.60 -7.90
C ASN A 122 12.05 -0.94 -8.41
N SER A 123 11.84 -0.87 -9.73
CA SER A 123 10.62 -0.30 -10.31
C SER A 123 9.39 -1.13 -9.94
N ILE A 124 9.53 -2.46 -9.94
CA ILE A 124 8.46 -3.36 -9.52
C ILE A 124 8.21 -3.24 -8.03
N ALA A 125 9.25 -3.17 -7.21
CA ALA A 125 9.11 -2.92 -5.78
C ALA A 125 8.36 -1.61 -5.52
N CYS A 126 8.67 -0.52 -6.24
CA CYS A 126 7.92 0.74 -6.15
C CYS A 126 6.44 0.57 -6.49
N LEU A 127 6.10 -0.13 -7.58
CA LEU A 127 4.71 -0.37 -7.96
C LEU A 127 3.96 -1.22 -6.93
N LEU A 128 4.60 -2.25 -6.39
CA LEU A 128 4.04 -3.08 -5.32
C LEU A 128 3.84 -2.27 -4.04
N LEU A 129 4.82 -1.46 -3.65
CA LEU A 129 4.73 -0.57 -2.48
C LEU A 129 3.62 0.47 -2.66
N PHE A 130 3.46 1.03 -3.86
CA PHE A 130 2.35 1.91 -4.19
C PHE A 130 0.99 1.20 -4.06
N ALA A 131 0.87 -0.04 -4.57
CA ALA A 131 -0.34 -0.85 -4.41
C ALA A 131 -0.65 -1.16 -2.93
N MET A 132 0.37 -1.46 -2.13
CA MET A 132 0.21 -1.68 -0.68
C MET A 132 -0.16 -0.38 0.06
N GLY A 133 0.37 0.77 -0.37
CA GLY A 133 -0.05 2.08 0.10
C GLY A 133 -1.53 2.34 -0.17
N LEU A 134 -1.99 2.06 -1.40
CA LEU A 134 -3.40 2.20 -1.77
C LEU A 134 -4.31 1.36 -0.87
N GLN A 135 -3.93 0.10 -0.65
CA GLN A 135 -4.69 -0.87 0.15
C GLN A 135 -4.74 -0.46 1.62
N ASN A 136 -3.62 -0.04 2.20
CA ASN A 136 -3.55 0.38 3.59
C ASN A 136 -4.43 1.62 3.85
N ALA A 137 -4.37 2.63 2.99
CA ALA A 137 -5.24 3.80 3.11
C ALA A 137 -6.73 3.43 2.97
N LEU A 138 -7.07 2.56 2.02
CA LEU A 138 -8.43 2.07 1.85
C LEU A 138 -8.95 1.38 3.13
N VAL A 139 -8.15 0.52 3.77
CA VAL A 139 -8.53 -0.17 5.02
C VAL A 139 -8.73 0.81 6.16
N THR A 140 -7.81 1.75 6.33
CA THR A 140 -7.87 2.76 7.39
C THR A 140 -9.15 3.61 7.22
N SER A 141 -9.40 4.13 6.02
CA SER A 141 -10.57 4.96 5.72
C SER A 141 -11.89 4.18 5.79
N LEU A 142 -11.89 2.87 5.47
CA LEU A 142 -13.09 2.01 5.58
C LEU A 142 -13.42 1.62 7.01
N SER A 143 -12.41 1.41 7.83
CA SER A 143 -12.56 0.94 9.21
C SER A 143 -12.72 2.08 10.22
N ASN A 144 -12.73 3.34 9.78
CA ASN A 144 -12.64 4.53 10.64
C ASN A 144 -11.42 4.43 11.59
N SER A 145 -10.27 4.05 11.05
CA SER A 145 -9.00 3.90 11.78
C SER A 145 -9.00 2.85 12.90
N ILE A 146 -10.03 1.98 12.98
CA ILE A 146 -10.07 0.85 13.92
C ILE A 146 -9.03 -0.21 13.55
N VAL A 147 -8.84 -0.45 12.24
CA VAL A 147 -7.81 -1.36 11.74
C VAL A 147 -6.67 -0.51 11.21
N ARG A 148 -5.51 -0.59 11.88
CA ARG A 148 -4.31 0.19 11.58
C ARG A 148 -3.10 -0.73 11.45
N THR A 149 -2.15 -0.32 10.62
CA THR A 149 -0.86 -0.98 10.43
C THR A 149 0.14 -0.67 11.56
N THR A 150 1.37 -1.19 11.45
CA THR A 150 2.47 -0.94 12.40
C THR A 150 2.87 0.54 12.48
N HIS A 151 3.66 0.92 13.49
CA HIS A 151 3.95 2.31 13.84
C HIS A 151 4.30 3.24 12.65
N LEU A 152 5.43 3.01 11.97
CA LEU A 152 5.83 3.87 10.84
C LEU A 152 4.96 3.70 9.61
N THR A 153 4.58 2.46 9.26
CA THR A 153 3.67 2.19 8.14
C THR A 153 2.35 2.94 8.31
N GLY A 154 1.78 2.90 9.53
CA GLY A 154 0.55 3.59 9.90
C GLY A 154 0.70 5.09 9.85
N LEU A 155 1.77 5.64 10.42
CA LEU A 155 2.04 7.09 10.33
C LEU A 155 2.11 7.60 8.89
N PHE A 156 2.76 6.86 7.99
CA PHE A 156 2.83 7.26 6.58
C PHE A 156 1.52 7.05 5.82
N THR A 157 0.75 6.01 6.15
CA THR A 157 -0.61 5.86 5.64
C THR A 157 -1.51 7.01 6.08
N ASP A 158 -1.48 7.36 7.38
CA ASP A 158 -2.29 8.42 7.95
C ASP A 158 -1.87 9.79 7.40
N LEU A 159 -0.56 10.05 7.27
CA LEU A 159 -0.05 11.27 6.64
C LEU A 159 -0.53 11.39 5.18
N GLY A 160 -0.53 10.28 4.43
CA GLY A 160 -1.05 10.25 3.06
C GLY A 160 -2.54 10.61 3.01
N ILE A 161 -3.32 10.16 3.99
CA ILE A 161 -4.76 10.47 4.14
C ILE A 161 -4.98 11.93 4.56
N GLU A 162 -4.14 12.49 5.44
CA GLU A 162 -4.31 13.85 5.96
C GLU A 162 -3.89 14.94 4.96
N VAL A 163 -2.94 14.63 4.08
CA VAL A 163 -2.42 15.58 3.08
C VAL A 163 -3.21 15.56 1.77
N SER A 164 -3.98 14.49 1.52
CA SER A 164 -4.86 14.33 0.34
C SER A 164 -6.11 15.19 0.38
#